data_AF-A0A8T1TJ89-F1
#
_entry.id   AF-A0A8T1TJ89-F1
#
_cell.length_a   1.000
_cell.length_b   1.000
_cell.length_c   1.000
_cell.angle_alpha   90.00
_cell.angle_beta   90.00
_cell.angle_gamma   90.00
#
_symmetry.space_group_name_H-M   'P 1'
#
loop_
_entity.id
_entity.type
_entity.pdbx_description
1 polymer ?
#
loop_
_entity_poly.entity_id
_entity_poly.type
_entity_poly.pdbx_seq_one_letter_code
_entity_poly.pdbx_strand_id
1 'polypeptide(L)'
;MASKLESEGDSDLVPIWFIPWYELIIDEWSWLGESSFGSVYPAKWLDSEVVVKHVVLDDTDTKFDMSSFDDSLSLVPALAGPSVSKVATRRSDARKMFRREVDIWFEFSHPHVIQL
;
A
#
# COMPACT_ATOMS: atom_id res chain seq x y z
N MET A 1 -38.43 -1.93 -8.95
CA MET A 1 -37.99 -0.96 -7.92
C MET A 1 -37.51 -1.76 -6.72
N ALA A 2 -36.19 -1.84 -6.53
CA ALA A 2 -35.60 -2.44 -5.33
C ALA A 2 -34.57 -1.45 -4.81
N SER A 3 -35.00 -0.59 -3.89
CA SER A 3 -34.12 0.27 -3.09
C SER A 3 -33.44 -0.61 -2.05
N LYS A 4 -32.15 -0.90 -2.24
CA LYS A 4 -31.36 -1.63 -1.25
C LYS A 4 -30.58 -0.63 -0.40
N LEU A 5 -31.00 -0.61 0.86
CA LEU A 5 -30.59 0.15 2.02
C LEU A 5 -29.13 0.65 2.03
N GLU A 6 -29.03 1.93 2.33
CA GLU A 6 -27.88 2.60 2.93
C GLU A 6 -27.45 1.83 4.19
N SER A 7 -26.15 1.54 4.31
CA SER A 7 -25.52 1.15 5.58
C SER A 7 -24.43 2.18 5.86
N GLU A 8 -24.85 3.25 6.51
CA GLU A 8 -24.01 4.28 7.12
C GLU A 8 -23.24 3.61 8.28
N GLY A 9 -21.98 3.22 8.06
CA GLY A 9 -21.15 2.56 9.08
C GLY A 9 -19.91 1.83 8.59
N ASP A 10 -19.32 2.25 7.46
CA ASP A 10 -18.20 1.53 6.80
C ASP A 10 -16.83 2.19 7.04
N SER A 11 -16.66 2.86 8.18
CA SER A 11 -15.39 3.47 8.58
C SER A 11 -14.72 2.62 9.65
N ASP A 12 -14.01 1.57 9.22
CA ASP A 12 -12.84 0.92 9.88
C ASP A 12 -12.64 -0.57 9.53
N LEU A 13 -13.43 -1.13 8.62
CA LEU A 13 -13.25 -2.53 8.21
C LEU A 13 -12.00 -2.69 7.34
N VAL A 14 -11.21 -3.73 7.66
CA VAL A 14 -10.07 -4.16 6.84
C VAL A 14 -10.62 -4.59 5.46
N PRO A 15 -10.09 -4.04 4.35
CA PRO A 15 -10.57 -4.39 3.02
C PRO A 15 -10.45 -5.90 2.72
N ILE A 16 -11.35 -6.45 1.92
CA ILE A 16 -11.35 -7.89 1.57
C ILE A 16 -10.07 -8.29 0.84
N TRP A 17 -9.49 -7.38 0.05
CA TRP A 17 -8.23 -7.59 -0.66
C TRP A 17 -6.98 -7.50 0.23
N PHE A 18 -7.14 -7.20 1.52
CA PHE A 18 -6.00 -7.10 2.44
C PHE A 18 -5.40 -8.49 2.69
N ILE A 19 -4.13 -8.64 2.36
CA ILE A 19 -3.34 -9.83 2.65
C ILE A 19 -2.43 -9.51 3.83
N PRO A 20 -2.52 -10.24 4.96
CA PRO A 20 -1.58 -10.09 6.06
C PRO A 20 -0.14 -10.40 5.63
N TRP A 21 0.78 -9.50 5.98
CA TRP A 21 2.23 -9.61 5.71
C TRP A 21 2.87 -10.97 6.05
N TYR A 22 2.44 -11.65 7.11
CA TYR A 22 2.97 -12.96 7.50
C TYR A 22 2.56 -14.11 6.56
N GLU A 23 1.57 -13.90 5.69
CA GLU A 23 1.17 -14.89 4.65
C GLU A 23 2.04 -14.80 3.40
N LEU A 24 2.87 -13.76 3.29
CA LEU A 24 3.64 -13.43 2.12
C LEU A 24 5.13 -13.65 2.37
N ILE A 25 5.77 -14.41 1.48
CA ILE A 25 7.21 -14.66 1.50
C ILE A 25 7.81 -13.89 0.32
N ILE A 26 8.45 -12.76 0.60
CA ILE A 26 9.09 -11.91 -0.43
C ILE A 26 10.53 -12.35 -0.63
N ASP A 27 10.94 -12.54 -1.89
CA ASP A 27 12.36 -12.72 -2.22
C ASP A 27 13.01 -11.36 -2.48
N GLU A 28 13.50 -10.75 -1.41
CA GLU A 28 14.12 -9.43 -1.43
C GLU A 28 15.43 -9.40 -2.27
N TRP A 29 16.02 -10.56 -2.54
CA TRP A 29 17.29 -10.66 -3.26
C TRP A 29 17.11 -10.71 -4.79
N SER A 30 15.87 -10.82 -5.28
CA SER A 30 15.57 -10.99 -6.70
C SER A 30 14.58 -9.94 -7.25
N TRP A 31 14.81 -8.65 -6.95
CA TRP A 31 13.97 -7.56 -7.48
C TRP A 31 13.80 -7.63 -9.02
N LEU A 32 12.55 -7.51 -9.47
CA LEU A 32 12.17 -7.57 -10.89
C LEU A 32 12.32 -6.22 -11.59
N GLY A 33 12.28 -5.13 -10.83
CA GLY A 33 12.44 -3.79 -11.37
C GLY A 33 12.06 -2.71 -10.38
N GLU A 34 12.41 -1.47 -10.74
CA GLU A 34 12.09 -0.26 -9.97
C GLU A 34 11.37 0.70 -10.90
N SER A 35 10.41 1.40 -10.32
CA SER A 35 9.54 2.37 -10.95
C SER A 35 9.58 3.64 -10.11
N SER A 36 9.13 4.75 -10.67
CA SER A 36 8.95 6.02 -9.94
C SER A 36 8.01 5.91 -8.74
N PHE A 37 7.22 4.83 -8.66
CA PHE A 37 6.31 4.54 -7.57
C PHE A 37 6.87 3.53 -6.57
N GLY A 38 8.03 2.93 -6.81
CA GLY A 38 8.70 1.97 -5.93
C GLY A 38 9.21 0.73 -6.64
N SER A 39 9.36 -0.36 -5.92
CA SER A 39 10.10 -1.55 -6.39
C SER A 39 9.19 -2.76 -6.50
N VAL A 40 9.53 -3.67 -7.42
CA VAL A 40 8.74 -4.87 -7.70
C VAL A 40 9.58 -6.10 -7.35
N TYR A 41 9.01 -7.00 -6.57
CA TYR A 41 9.67 -8.22 -6.09
C TYR A 41 8.82 -9.45 -6.42
N PRO A 42 9.45 -10.59 -6.73
CA PRO A 42 8.75 -11.85 -6.74
C PRO A 42 8.49 -12.27 -5.29
N ALA A 43 7.37 -12.94 -5.07
CA ALA A 43 6.98 -13.42 -3.76
C ALA A 43 6.17 -14.71 -3.88
N LYS A 44 5.88 -15.32 -2.74
CA LYS A 44 4.95 -16.43 -2.62
C LYS A 44 3.83 -16.08 -1.64
N TRP A 45 2.60 -16.32 -2.03
CA TRP A 45 1.42 -16.26 -1.17
C TRP A 45 0.72 -17.61 -1.21
N LEU A 46 0.61 -18.28 -0.06
CA LEU A 46 0.03 -19.63 0.05
C LEU A 46 0.56 -20.62 -1.02
N ASP A 47 1.89 -20.70 -1.14
CA ASP A 47 2.63 -21.50 -2.14
C ASP A 47 2.43 -21.11 -3.62
N SER A 48 1.62 -20.09 -3.91
CA SER A 48 1.44 -19.54 -5.25
C SER A 48 2.48 -18.46 -5.54
N GLU A 49 3.07 -18.50 -6.74
CA GLU A 49 4.01 -17.47 -7.20
C GLU A 49 3.25 -16.18 -7.53
N VAL A 50 3.64 -15.08 -6.88
CA VAL A 50 3.02 -13.76 -7.02
C VAL A 50 4.07 -12.68 -7.17
N VAL A 51 3.63 -11.47 -7.52
CA VAL A 51 4.50 -10.30 -7.64
C VAL A 51 4.00 -9.20 -6.71
N VAL A 52 4.91 -8.58 -5.97
CA VAL A 52 4.63 -7.54 -4.97
C VAL A 52 5.21 -6.23 -5.46
N LYS A 53 4.34 -5.22 -5.61
CA LYS A 53 4.75 -3.83 -5.88
C LYS A 53 4.83 -3.08 -4.56
N HIS A 54 6.04 -2.90 -4.06
CA HIS A 54 6.30 -2.10 -2.88
C HIS A 54 6.27 -0.62 -3.25
N VAL A 55 5.28 0.12 -2.74
CA VAL A 55 5.11 1.54 -3.03
C VAL A 55 5.91 2.39 -2.06
N VAL A 56 6.84 3.17 -2.59
CA VAL A 56 7.70 4.06 -1.79
C VAL A 56 6.92 5.34 -1.48
N LEU A 57 6.68 5.57 -0.19
CA LEU A 57 6.01 6.76 0.34
C LEU A 57 7.07 7.67 0.98
N ASP A 58 7.89 8.32 0.15
CA ASP A 58 9.00 9.24 0.51
C ASP A 58 8.99 9.78 1.95
N ASP A 59 9.98 9.39 2.77
CA ASP A 59 11.00 10.35 3.21
C ASP A 59 12.37 9.68 3.19
N THR A 60 13.30 10.32 2.48
CA THR A 60 14.76 10.34 2.70
C THR A 60 15.46 8.99 2.91
N ASP A 61 16.11 8.47 1.87
CA ASP A 61 17.44 7.81 1.85
C ASP A 61 17.91 6.94 3.05
N THR A 62 17.03 6.34 3.84
CA THR A 62 17.43 5.38 4.87
C THR A 62 17.38 3.99 4.29
N LYS A 63 18.59 3.48 3.99
CA LYS A 63 18.90 2.06 3.91
C LYS A 63 18.04 1.26 4.90
N PHE A 64 17.44 0.22 4.34
CA PHE A 64 16.73 -0.88 4.97
C PHE A 64 17.24 -1.20 6.39
N ASP A 65 16.50 -0.76 7.42
CA ASP A 65 16.56 -1.33 8.76
C ASP A 65 15.16 -1.83 9.13
N MET A 66 14.99 -3.14 8.97
CA MET A 66 13.81 -3.92 9.31
C MET A 66 13.66 -3.98 10.85
N SER A 67 13.23 -2.88 11.48
CA SER A 67 12.92 -2.86 12.91
C SER A 67 11.74 -1.97 13.32
N SER A 68 11.00 -1.39 12.37
CA SER A 68 9.90 -0.46 12.69
C SER A 68 8.57 -0.91 12.08
N PHE A 69 8.11 -2.12 12.42
CA PHE A 69 6.74 -2.55 12.11
C PHE A 69 5.72 -2.27 13.22
N ASP A 70 6.17 -1.67 14.32
CA ASP A 70 5.30 -1.01 15.30
C ASP A 70 5.69 0.47 15.34
N ASP A 71 4.83 1.36 14.86
CA ASP A 71 4.10 2.23 15.78
C ASP A 71 3.01 3.04 15.04
N SER A 72 1.81 2.99 15.61
CA SER A 72 0.65 3.75 15.19
C SER A 72 0.64 5.13 15.87
N LEU A 73 0.08 6.13 15.19
CA LEU A 73 -0.62 7.28 15.77
C LEU A 73 0.08 8.02 16.94
N SER A 74 0.82 9.10 16.68
CA SER A 74 0.50 10.42 17.25
C SER A 74 1.50 11.54 16.91
N LEU A 75 0.88 12.67 16.61
CA LEU A 75 1.32 14.07 16.60
C LEU A 75 2.56 14.41 17.45
N VAL A 76 3.59 14.97 16.80
CA VAL A 76 4.45 15.98 17.44
C VAL A 76 4.58 17.19 16.50
N PRO A 77 3.79 18.26 16.69
CA PRO A 77 3.98 19.51 15.98
C PRO A 77 5.09 20.32 16.67
N ALA A 78 6.35 19.94 16.47
CA ALA A 78 7.48 20.67 17.05
C ALA A 78 8.61 20.94 16.05
N LEU A 79 8.29 21.21 14.77
CA LEU A 79 9.09 22.10 13.93
C LEU A 79 8.30 22.46 12.67
N ALA A 80 7.37 23.42 12.78
CA ALA A 80 6.63 23.96 11.64
C ALA A 80 7.57 24.82 10.77
N GLY A 81 8.41 24.15 9.99
CA GLY A 81 9.03 24.73 8.79
C GLY A 81 8.11 24.52 7.57
N PRO A 82 8.11 25.41 6.57
CA PRO A 82 7.27 25.30 5.37
C PRO A 82 7.52 24.04 4.51
N SER A 83 8.53 23.23 4.84
CA SER A 83 8.85 21.96 4.17
C SER A 83 7.97 20.79 4.64
N VAL A 84 7.68 20.69 5.94
CA VAL A 84 6.97 19.54 6.55
C VAL A 84 5.52 19.42 6.08
N SER A 85 4.85 20.57 5.87
CA SER A 85 3.48 20.61 5.35
C SER A 85 3.36 20.05 3.92
N LYS A 86 4.34 20.31 3.05
CA LYS A 86 4.34 19.80 1.67
C LYS A 86 4.60 18.29 1.61
N VAL A 87 5.49 17.81 2.47
CA VAL A 87 5.86 16.39 2.57
C VAL A 87 4.68 15.54 3.08
N ALA A 88 4.03 15.97 4.17
CA ALA A 88 2.85 15.28 4.70
C ALA A 88 1.71 15.21 3.67
N THR A 89 1.50 16.31 2.92
CA THR A 89 0.51 16.35 1.84
C THR A 89 0.85 15.33 0.75
N ARG A 90 2.10 15.29 0.26
CA ARG A 90 2.56 14.33 -0.76
C ARG A 90 2.39 12.88 -0.34
N ARG A 91 2.72 12.51 0.90
CA ARG A 91 2.48 11.15 1.41
C ARG A 91 1.01 10.79 1.48
N SER A 92 0.19 11.72 1.96
CA SER A 92 -1.26 11.51 2.01
C SER A 92 -1.84 11.30 0.61
N ASP A 93 -1.31 12.00 -0.39
CA ASP A 93 -1.71 11.88 -1.79
C ASP A 93 -1.25 10.55 -2.39
N ALA A 94 0.00 10.14 -2.16
CA ALA A 94 0.53 8.87 -2.65
C ALA A 94 -0.25 7.67 -2.06
N ARG A 95 -0.58 7.70 -0.76
CA ARG A 95 -1.42 6.68 -0.12
C ARG A 95 -2.84 6.64 -0.68
N LYS A 96 -3.44 7.81 -0.98
CA LYS A 96 -4.76 7.88 -1.64
C LYS A 96 -4.72 7.32 -3.06
N MET A 97 -3.68 7.66 -3.82
CA MET A 97 -3.49 7.16 -5.18
C MET A 97 -3.30 5.65 -5.19
N PHE A 98 -2.49 5.12 -4.27
CA PHE A 98 -2.30 3.68 -4.09
C PHE A 98 -3.62 2.97 -3.78
N ARG A 99 -4.38 3.47 -2.79
CA ARG A 99 -5.68 2.88 -2.44
C ARG A 99 -6.62 2.85 -3.64
N ARG A 100 -6.69 3.95 -4.39
CA ARG A 100 -7.51 4.02 -5.61
C ARG A 100 -7.06 3.01 -6.67
N GLU A 101 -5.75 2.84 -6.87
CA GLU A 101 -5.22 1.84 -7.80
C GLU A 101 -5.69 0.44 -7.39
N VAL A 102 -5.52 0.07 -6.12
CA VAL A 102 -5.95 -1.22 -5.57
C VAL A 102 -7.45 -1.46 -5.74
N ASP A 103 -8.28 -0.46 -5.40
CA ASP A 103 -9.74 -0.57 -5.54
C ASP A 103 -10.15 -0.82 -7.00
N ILE A 104 -9.48 -0.17 -7.96
CA ILE A 104 -9.70 -0.40 -9.39
C ILE A 104 -9.32 -1.84 -9.76
N TRP A 105 -8.10 -2.28 -9.45
CA TRP A 105 -7.63 -3.62 -9.86
C TRP A 105 -8.45 -4.74 -9.23
N PHE A 106 -8.91 -4.57 -7.99
CA PHE A 106 -9.75 -5.54 -7.31
C PHE A 106 -11.11 -5.75 -8.00
N GLU A 107 -11.68 -4.71 -8.61
CA GLU A 107 -12.93 -4.81 -9.36
C GLU A 107 -12.76 -5.47 -10.75
N PHE A 108 -11.53 -5.55 -11.28
CA PHE A 108 -11.25 -6.12 -12.59
C PHE A 108 -10.79 -7.58 -12.52
N SER A 109 -11.65 -8.51 -12.95
CA SER A 109 -11.31 -9.92 -13.14
C SER A 109 -11.38 -10.28 -14.64
N HIS A 110 -10.27 -10.15 -15.36
CA HIS A 110 -10.21 -10.43 -16.80
C HIS A 110 -8.92 -11.18 -17.18
N PRO A 111 -8.95 -12.21 -18.06
CA PRO A 111 -7.81 -13.08 -18.38
C PRO A 111 -6.61 -12.39 -19.05
N HIS A 112 -6.76 -11.14 -19.49
CA HIS A 112 -5.69 -10.34 -20.12
C HIS A 112 -5.30 -9.11 -19.30
N VAL A 113 -5.75 -9.06 -18.05
CA VAL A 113 -5.49 -7.99 -17.10
C VAL A 113 -4.84 -8.63 -15.88
N ILE A 114 -3.84 -7.96 -15.30
CA ILE A 114 -3.20 -8.44 -14.07
C ILE A 114 -4.26 -8.48 -12.98
N GLN A 115 -4.38 -9.62 -12.32
CA GLN A 115 -5.31 -9.82 -11.22
C GLN A 115 -4.62 -9.47 -9.91
N LEU A 116 -5.36 -8.77 -9.04
CA LEU A 116 -5.00 -8.57 -7.64
C LEU A 116 -5.37 -9.79 -6.80
#